data_AF-A0A3A9XZR4-F1
#
_entry.id   AF-A0A3A9XZR4-F1
#
_cell.length_a   1.000
_cell.length_b   1.000
_cell.length_c   1.000
_cell.angle_alpha   90.00
_cell.angle_beta   90.00
_cell.angle_gamma   90.00
#
_symmetry.space_group_name_H-M   'P 1'
#
loop_
_entity.id
_entity.type
_entity.pdbx_description
1 polymer ?
#
loop_
_entity_poly.entity_id
_entity_poly.type
_entity_poly.pdbx_seq_one_letter_code
_entity_poly.pdbx_strand_id
1 'polypeptide(L)' 'MERKLKLIWDFRGPVANKTAQHHVIHLNEYITSEGLSIKNTGHQDVNEFHCIAYMVVIDSEMKKVRDALKPHRGQLFQE' A
#
# COMPACT_ATOMS: atom_id res chain seq x y z
N MET A 1 -21.47 -4.18 4.32
CA MET A 1 -20.06 -3.83 4.61
C MET A 1 -19.43 -3.37 3.32
N GLU A 2 -18.62 -2.31 3.39
CA GLU A 2 -17.89 -1.81 2.23
C GLU A 2 -16.73 -2.74 1.88
N ARG A 3 -16.43 -2.88 0.59
CA ARG A 3 -15.32 -3.72 0.12
C ARG A 3 -13.99 -3.08 0.53
N LYS A 4 -13.02 -3.92 0.88
CA LYS A 4 -11.64 -3.51 1.12
C LYS A 4 -10.80 -3.82 -0.11
N LEU A 5 -9.91 -2.91 -0.48
CA LEU A 5 -8.95 -3.10 -1.55
C LEU A 5 -7.53 -2.95 -1.03
N LYS A 6 -6.63 -3.81 -1.51
CA LYS A 6 -5.19 -3.72 -1.26
C LYS A 6 -4.54 -3.02 -2.45
N LEU A 7 -4.05 -1.81 -2.23
CA LEU A 7 -3.23 -1.04 -3.17
C LEU A 7 -1.76 -1.43 -2.97
N ILE A 8 -1.03 -1.69 -4.06
CA ILE A 8 0.28 -2.35 -4.03
C ILE A 8 1.30 -1.54 -4.84
N TRP A 9 2.49 -1.39 -4.26
CA TRP A 9 3.68 -0.84 -4.89
C TRP A 9 4.77 -1.90 -4.95
N ASP A 10 5.07 -2.37 -6.15
CA ASP A 10 6.22 -3.22 -6.45
C ASP A 10 7.56 -2.46 -6.48
N PHE A 11 8.55 -2.97 -5.74
CA PHE A 11 9.94 -2.53 -5.76
C PHE A 11 10.85 -3.69 -6.18
N ARG A 12 11.82 -3.44 -7.05
CA ARG A 12 12.72 -4.48 -7.58
C ARG A 12 14.19 -4.10 -7.43
N GLY A 13 15.04 -5.11 -7.32
CA GLY A 13 16.48 -4.99 -7.17
C GLY A 13 16.97 -5.24 -5.74
N PRO A 14 18.30 -5.13 -5.52
CA PRO A 14 18.96 -5.56 -4.28
C PRO A 14 18.57 -4.74 -3.04
N VAL A 15 17.95 -3.58 -3.23
CA VAL A 15 17.48 -2.70 -2.13
C VAL A 15 15.96 -2.69 -1.99
N ALA A 16 15.24 -3.52 -2.74
CA ALA A 16 13.78 -3.53 -2.80
C ALA A 16 13.12 -3.65 -1.42
N ASN A 17 13.63 -4.54 -0.57
CA ASN A 17 13.11 -4.76 0.77
C ASN A 17 13.18 -3.48 1.63
N LYS A 18 14.36 -2.83 1.68
CA LYS A 18 14.54 -1.57 2.41
C LYS A 18 13.68 -0.44 1.85
N THR A 19 13.55 -0.36 0.52
CA THR A 19 12.68 0.64 -0.12
C THR A 19 11.21 0.41 0.26
N ALA A 20 10.73 -0.83 0.22
CA ALA A 20 9.36 -1.16 0.62
C ALA A 20 9.08 -0.83 2.09
N GLN A 21 10.01 -1.14 3.00
CA GLN A 21 9.93 -0.78 4.42
C GLN A 21 9.83 0.73 4.62
N HIS A 22 10.70 1.51 3.96
CA HIS A 22 10.65 2.96 4.02
C HIS A 22 9.33 3.49 3.46
N HIS A 23 8.86 2.93 2.35
CA HIS A 23 7.61 3.35 1.73
C HIS A 23 6.40 3.15 2.66
N VAL A 24 6.37 2.08 3.46
CA VAL A 24 5.32 1.86 4.47
C VAL A 24 5.26 2.99 5.51
N ILE A 25 6.39 3.59 5.88
CA ILE A 25 6.42 4.75 6.79
C ILE A 25 5.64 5.90 6.16
N HIS A 26 5.91 6.24 4.90
CA HIS A 26 5.18 7.29 4.18
C HIS A 26 3.70 6.98 3.99
N LEU A 27 3.33 5.71 3.77
CA LEU A 27 1.92 5.32 3.69
C LEU A 27 1.20 5.58 5.03
N ASN A 28 1.85 5.32 6.16
CA ASN A 28 1.30 5.61 7.50
C ASN A 28 1.22 7.11 7.79
N GLU A 29 2.22 7.90 7.37
CA GLU A 29 2.19 9.36 7.44
C GLU A 29 1.01 9.90 6.62
N TYR A 30 0.82 9.41 5.39
CA TYR A 30 -0.27 9.82 4.51
C TYR A 30 -1.64 9.51 5.12
N ILE A 31 -1.84 8.29 5.64
CA ILE A 31 -3.07 7.90 6.36
C ILE A 31 -3.38 8.88 7.48
N THR A 32 -2.36 9.28 8.24
CA THR A 32 -2.51 10.19 9.37
C THR A 32 -2.85 11.61 8.90
N SER A 33 -2.18 12.10 7.84
CA SER A 33 -2.42 13.43 7.29
C SER A 33 -3.80 13.58 6.64
N GLU A 34 -4.29 12.53 5.99
CA GLU A 34 -5.57 12.54 5.26
C GLU A 34 -6.76 12.06 6.09
N GLY A 35 -6.52 11.63 7.33
CA GLY A 35 -7.54 11.13 8.25
C GLY A 35 -8.28 9.89 7.73
N LEU A 36 -7.56 8.97 7.06
CA LEU A 36 -8.18 7.78 6.47
C LEU A 36 -8.73 6.81 7.53
N SER A 37 -9.81 6.14 7.18
CA SER A 37 -10.57 5.28 8.09
C SER A 37 -9.82 3.99 8.45
N ILE A 38 -9.06 3.43 7.51
CA ILE A 38 -8.31 2.18 7.69
C ILE A 38 -6.81 2.47 7.82
N LYS A 39 -6.19 1.87 8.85
CA LYS A 39 -4.75 1.97 9.14
C LYS A 39 -4.04 0.62 8.96
N ASN A 40 -4.20 0.00 7.80
CA ASN A 40 -3.55 -1.27 7.50
C ASN A 40 -2.58 -1.06 6.33
N THR A 41 -1.29 -1.10 6.65
CA THR A 41 -0.18 -1.03 5.71
C THR A 41 0.81 -2.14 6.03
N GLY A 42 1.66 -2.47 5.08
CA GLY A 42 2.72 -3.44 5.30
C GLY A 42 3.62 -3.60 4.09
N HIS A 43 4.66 -4.41 4.27
CA HIS A 43 5.53 -4.83 3.18
C HIS A 43 5.66 -6.35 3.18
N GLN A 44 6.03 -6.92 2.05
CA GLN A 44 6.19 -8.35 1.90
C GLN A 44 7.25 -8.64 0.85
N ASP A 45 8.21 -9.49 1.19
CA ASP A 45 9.16 -10.04 0.21
C ASP A 45 8.45 -11.06 -0.68
N VAL A 46 8.51 -10.83 -1.99
CA VAL A 46 8.02 -11.76 -3.01
C VAL A 46 9.14 -12.73 -3.37
N ASN A 47 10.37 -12.21 -3.51
CA ASN A 47 11.61 -12.95 -3.64
C ASN A 47 12.80 -12.04 -3.31
N GLU A 48 14.03 -12.55 -3.42
CA GLU A 48 15.27 -11.83 -3.08
C GLU A 48 15.41 -10.44 -3.72
N PHE A 49 14.91 -10.26 -4.95
CA PHE A 49 15.03 -9.01 -5.71
C PHE A 49 13.68 -8.34 -5.94
N HIS A 50 12.64 -8.71 -5.21
CA HIS A 50 11.31 -8.13 -5.37
C HIS A 50 10.59 -8.09 -4.02
N CYS A 51 10.31 -6.89 -3.57
CA CYS A 51 9.50 -6.63 -2.39
C CYS A 51 8.31 -5.75 -2.77
N ILE A 52 7.19 -5.90 -2.07
CA ILE A 52 6.04 -5.03 -2.23
C ILE A 52 5.79 -4.23 -0.96
N ALA A 53 5.31 -3.00 -1.09
CA ALA A 53 4.57 -2.31 -0.03
C ALA A 53 3.09 -2.27 -0.38
N TYR A 54 2.22 -2.20 0.62
CA TYR A 54 0.78 -2.11 0.40
C TYR A 54 0.07 -1.25 1.44
N MET A 55 -1.10 -0.78 1.05
CA MET A 55 -2.10 -0.12 1.90
C MET A 55 -3.47 -0.74 1.61
N VAL A 56 -4.23 -1.06 2.66
CA VAL A 56 -5.63 -1.47 2.53
C VAL A 56 -6.53 -0.25 2.74
N VAL A 57 -7.46 -0.04 1.81
CA VAL A 57 -8.42 1.07 1.82
C VAL A 57 -9.84 0.53 1.65
N ILE A 58 -10.84 1.31 2.07
CA ILE A 58 -12.23 1.08 1.70
C ILE A 58 -12.53 1.59 0.30
N ASP A 59 -13.57 1.03 -0.34
CA ASP A 59 -13.98 1.34 -1.72
C ASP A 59 -14.16 2.85 -1.97
N SER A 60 -14.76 3.57 -1.02
CA SER A 60 -15.02 5.02 -1.06
C SER A 60 -13.76 5.87 -1.01
N GLU A 61 -12.74 5.45 -0.28
CA GLU A 61 -11.44 6.14 -0.19
C GLU A 61 -10.51 5.77 -1.36
N MET A 62 -10.77 4.65 -2.04
CA MET A 62 -9.84 4.05 -3.01
C MET A 62 -9.45 5.00 -4.14
N LYS A 63 -10.42 5.68 -4.77
CA LYS A 63 -10.12 6.60 -5.88
C LYS A 63 -9.21 7.75 -5.45
N LYS A 64 -9.50 8.36 -4.29
CA LYS A 64 -8.69 9.44 -3.71
C LYS A 64 -7.24 8.99 -3.50
N VAL A 65 -7.05 7.85 -2.84
CA VAL A 65 -5.72 7.31 -2.54
C VAL A 65 -4.98 6.92 -3.82
N ARG A 66 -5.65 6.23 -4.75
CA ARG A 66 -5.08 5.81 -6.03
C ARG A 66 -4.60 7.01 -6.85
N ASP A 67 -5.42 8.04 -6.98
CA ASP A 67 -5.12 9.18 -7.84
C ASP A 67 -3.97 10.03 -7.27
N ALA A 68 -3.87 10.13 -5.93
CA ALA A 68 -2.78 10.81 -5.25
C ALA A 68 -1.46 10.02 -5.26
N LEU A 69 -1.49 8.74 -4.89
CA LEU A 69 -0.29 7.95 -4.62
C LEU A 69 0.15 7.01 -5.76
N LYS A 70 -0.70 6.84 -6.77
CA LYS A 70 -0.42 6.08 -8.01
C LYS A 70 0.20 4.69 -7.75
N PRO A 71 -0.50 3.80 -7.03
CA PRO A 71 -0.04 2.41 -6.86
C PRO A 71 0.13 1.71 -8.22
N HIS A 72 1.05 0.74 -8.27
CA HIS A 72 1.27 -0.05 -9.48
C HIS A 72 0.06 -0.94 -9.81
N ARG A 73 -0.64 -1.45 -8.78
CA ARG A 73 -1.82 -2.30 -8.95
C ARG A 73 -2.72 -2.28 -7.70
N GLY A 74 -3.96 -2.72 -7.88
CA GLY A 74 -4.92 -2.92 -6.81
C GLY A 74 -5.60 -4.29 -6.92
N GLN A 75 -5.95 -4.89 -5.79
CA GLN A 75 -6.70 -6.14 -5.73
C GLN A 75 -7.74 -6.10 -4.61
N LEU A 76 -8.76 -6.96 -4.69
CA LEU A 76 -9.68 -7.14 -3.57
C LEU A 76 -8.91 -7.69 -2.37
N PHE A 77 -9.17 -7.11 -1.19
CA PHE A 77 -8.61 -7.59 0.06
C PHE A 77 -9.60 -8.54 0.72
N GLN A 78 -9.18 -9.78 0.92
CA GLN A 78 -9.88 -10.80 1.70
C GLN A 78 -9.04 -11.01 2.97
N GLU A 79 -9.69 -10.97 4.13
CA GLU A 79 -9.06 -11.21 5.44
C GLU A 79 -8.59 -12.66 5.60
#